data_AF-A0A1G8DX74-F1
#
_entry.id   AF-A0A1G8DX74-F1
#
_cell.length_a   1.000
_cell.length_b   1.000
_cell.length_c   1.000
_cell.angle_alpha   90.00
_cell.angle_beta   90.00
_cell.angle_gamma   90.00
#
_symmetry.space_group_name_H-M   'P 1'
#
loop_
_entity.id
_entity.type
_entity.pdbx_description
1 polymer ?
#
loop_
_entity_poly.entity_id
_entity_poly.type
_entity_poly.pdbx_seq_one_letter_code
_entity_poly.pdbx_strand_id
1 'polypeptide(L)'
;MIAPAPIADFQGAKYAILAVLKATSPCAMTDHLVELQHIYLEIQAERWQHIERFFLPYVCYREHYLTSQNKPDWQIARAHAPKSQRLIASGERGQLEPLVPYSSVIGLLKSKAREGALSLEDVQSLLDQFLHLVVICEAELSALKLAGLSANMPPNWYRSLNQKPSVRFEQIGSEFRDLSI
;
A
#
# COMPACT_ATOMS: atom_id res chain seq x y z
N MET A 1 15.74 -38.60 -10.90
CA MET A 1 15.96 -37.23 -11.38
C MET A 1 14.62 -36.67 -11.77
N ILE A 2 14.02 -35.82 -10.92
CA ILE A 2 12.68 -35.25 -11.16
C ILE A 2 12.90 -33.93 -11.90
N ALA A 3 12.32 -33.81 -13.08
CA ALA A 3 12.37 -32.57 -13.87
C ALA A 3 11.64 -31.43 -13.12
N PRO A 4 12.16 -30.19 -13.16
CA PRO A 4 11.46 -29.06 -12.58
C PRO A 4 10.17 -28.77 -13.36
N ALA A 5 9.08 -28.53 -12.64
CA ALA A 5 7.80 -28.12 -13.21
C ALA A 5 7.96 -26.78 -13.96
N PRO A 6 7.21 -26.56 -15.07
CA PRO A 6 7.31 -25.34 -15.85
C PRO A 6 6.83 -24.15 -15.01
N ILE A 7 7.66 -23.11 -14.95
CA ILE A 7 7.30 -21.81 -14.41
C ILE A 7 6.25 -21.24 -15.37
N ALA A 8 4.98 -21.27 -14.95
CA ALA A 8 3.91 -20.65 -15.71
C ALA A 8 4.21 -19.16 -15.89
N ASP A 9 4.16 -18.70 -17.13
CA ASP A 9 4.40 -17.31 -17.52
C ASP A 9 3.34 -16.39 -16.88
N PHE A 10 3.73 -15.76 -15.78
CA PHE A 10 2.91 -14.85 -14.99
C PHE A 10 2.43 -13.62 -15.78
N GLN A 11 3.15 -13.23 -16.86
CA GLN A 11 2.70 -12.13 -17.71
C GLN A 11 1.50 -12.55 -18.55
N GLY A 12 1.48 -13.77 -19.09
CA GLY A 12 0.36 -14.28 -19.88
C GLY A 12 -0.95 -14.38 -19.07
N ALA A 13 -0.87 -14.85 -17.82
CA ALA A 13 -2.03 -14.93 -16.93
C ALA A 13 -2.59 -13.54 -16.54
N LYS A 14 -1.70 -12.55 -16.39
CA LYS A 14 -2.06 -11.15 -16.13
C LYS A 14 -2.92 -10.58 -17.27
N TYR A 15 -2.57 -10.84 -18.52
CA TYR A 15 -3.35 -10.37 -19.67
C TYR A 15 -4.62 -11.17 -19.92
N ALA A 16 -4.62 -12.48 -19.63
CA ALA A 16 -5.79 -13.34 -19.82
C ALA A 16 -6.96 -12.97 -18.88
N ILE A 17 -6.67 -12.74 -17.59
CA ILE A 17 -7.68 -12.29 -16.61
C ILE A 17 -8.17 -10.88 -16.96
N LEU A 18 -7.26 -9.98 -17.36
CA LEU A 18 -7.59 -8.62 -17.79
C LEU A 18 -8.49 -8.61 -19.05
N ALA A 19 -8.28 -9.54 -19.98
CA ALA A 19 -9.06 -9.65 -21.21
C ALA A 19 -10.48 -10.22 -20.94
N VAL A 20 -10.60 -11.22 -20.08
CA VAL A 20 -11.90 -11.80 -19.71
C VAL A 20 -12.74 -10.81 -18.89
N LEU A 21 -12.13 -10.08 -17.95
CA LEU A 21 -12.84 -9.12 -17.10
C LEU A 21 -13.26 -7.84 -17.85
N LYS A 22 -12.50 -7.40 -18.86
CA LYS A 22 -12.88 -6.26 -19.72
C LYS A 22 -14.03 -6.58 -20.67
N ALA A 23 -14.28 -7.85 -20.98
CA ALA A 23 -15.29 -8.25 -21.95
C ALA A 23 -16.72 -8.33 -21.37
N THR A 24 -16.89 -8.36 -20.04
CA THR A 24 -18.17 -8.68 -19.39
C THR A 24 -18.85 -7.53 -18.65
N SER A 25 -18.33 -6.31 -18.68
CA SER A 25 -19.02 -5.13 -18.09
C SER A 25 -18.62 -3.82 -18.79
N PRO A 26 -19.56 -3.06 -19.37
CA PRO A 26 -19.27 -1.81 -20.09
C PRO A 26 -19.01 -0.59 -19.18
N CYS A 27 -19.05 -0.74 -17.86
CA CYS A 27 -18.64 0.30 -16.91
C CYS A 27 -17.20 0.01 -16.48
N ALA A 28 -16.29 0.92 -16.79
CA ALA A 28 -14.86 0.84 -16.52
C ALA A 28 -14.59 0.36 -15.08
N MET A 29 -14.14 -0.89 -14.93
CA MET A 29 -13.45 -1.32 -13.72
C MET A 29 -12.28 -0.36 -13.53
N THR A 30 -12.37 0.47 -12.49
CA THR A 30 -11.34 1.44 -12.11
C THR A 30 -10.03 0.68 -11.90
N ASP A 31 -8.91 1.16 -12.47
CA ASP A 31 -7.64 0.42 -12.48
C ASP A 31 -7.15 0.01 -11.07
N HIS A 32 -7.58 0.70 -10.01
CA HIS A 32 -7.29 0.28 -8.63
C HIS A 32 -7.97 -1.05 -8.25
N LEU A 33 -9.15 -1.37 -8.79
CA LEU A 33 -9.82 -2.66 -8.56
C LEU A 33 -9.06 -3.81 -9.22
N VAL A 34 -8.38 -3.56 -10.34
CA VAL A 34 -7.49 -4.55 -10.96
C VAL A 34 -6.31 -4.85 -10.04
N GLU A 35 -5.69 -3.82 -9.46
CA GLU A 35 -4.58 -4.03 -8.51
C GLU A 35 -5.05 -4.66 -7.19
N LEU A 36 -6.26 -4.32 -6.72
CA LEU A 36 -6.90 -5.00 -5.59
C LEU A 36 -7.09 -6.49 -5.88
N GLN A 37 -7.54 -6.85 -7.09
CA GLN A 37 -7.70 -8.23 -7.51
C GLN A 37 -6.36 -8.97 -7.56
N HIS A 38 -5.28 -8.31 -8.02
CA HIS A 38 -3.94 -8.90 -7.95
C HIS A 38 -3.53 -9.19 -6.50
N ILE A 39 -3.71 -8.22 -5.60
CA ILE A 39 -3.42 -8.41 -4.17
C ILE A 39 -4.21 -9.59 -3.61
N TYR A 40 -5.52 -9.64 -3.89
CA TYR A 40 -6.40 -10.72 -3.47
C TYR A 40 -5.92 -12.08 -3.98
N LEU A 41 -5.56 -12.21 -5.26
CA LEU A 41 -5.05 -13.46 -5.83
C LEU A 41 -3.74 -13.91 -5.20
N GLU A 42 -2.82 -13.00 -4.89
CA GLU A 42 -1.59 -13.35 -4.17
C GLU A 42 -1.86 -13.80 -2.73
N ILE A 43 -2.87 -13.22 -2.05
CA ILE A 43 -3.31 -13.65 -0.71
C ILE A 43 -3.87 -15.08 -0.78
N GLN A 44 -4.77 -15.36 -1.73
CA GLN A 44 -5.37 -16.70 -1.90
C GLN A 44 -4.32 -17.77 -2.25
N ALA A 45 -3.27 -17.37 -2.97
CA ALA A 45 -2.14 -18.24 -3.30
C ALA A 45 -1.05 -18.28 -2.20
N GLU A 46 -1.25 -17.61 -1.07
CA GLU A 46 -0.28 -17.47 0.03
C GLU A 46 1.10 -16.92 -0.39
N ARG A 47 1.15 -16.15 -1.48
CA ARG A 47 2.38 -15.56 -2.04
C ARG A 47 2.67 -14.19 -1.44
N TRP A 48 2.79 -14.13 -0.13
CA TRP A 48 2.87 -12.89 0.63
C TRP A 48 4.00 -11.93 0.22
N GLN A 49 5.15 -12.49 -0.18
CA GLN A 49 6.32 -11.75 -0.65
C GLN A 49 6.08 -10.96 -1.95
N HIS A 50 4.98 -11.24 -2.65
CA HIS A 50 4.63 -10.62 -3.92
C HIS A 50 3.62 -9.49 -3.81
N ILE A 51 2.95 -9.35 -2.66
CA ILE A 51 1.83 -8.42 -2.49
C ILE A 51 2.29 -6.97 -2.59
N GLU A 52 3.43 -6.65 -1.96
CA GLU A 52 3.94 -5.28 -1.82
C GLU A 52 4.06 -4.55 -3.16
N ARG A 53 4.39 -5.27 -4.24
CA ARG A 53 4.57 -4.68 -5.58
C ARG A 53 3.30 -4.00 -6.12
N PHE A 54 2.13 -4.36 -5.60
CA PHE A 54 0.83 -3.85 -6.02
C PHE A 54 0.34 -2.68 -5.16
N PHE A 55 0.97 -2.43 -4.00
CA PHE A 55 0.52 -1.38 -3.07
C PHE A 55 0.65 0.03 -3.64
N LEU A 56 1.83 0.39 -4.16
CA LEU A 56 2.00 1.72 -4.77
C LEU A 56 1.08 1.91 -5.99
N PRO A 57 1.00 0.97 -6.95
CA PRO A 57 0.01 1.05 -8.03
C PRO A 57 -1.43 1.21 -7.54
N TYR A 58 -1.86 0.41 -6.56
CA TYR A 58 -3.21 0.50 -5.98
C TYR A 58 -3.50 1.91 -5.45
N VAL A 59 -2.61 2.46 -4.62
CA VAL A 59 -2.78 3.81 -4.08
C VAL A 59 -2.76 4.86 -5.20
N CYS A 60 -1.83 4.77 -6.15
CA CYS A 60 -1.77 5.75 -7.24
C CYS A 60 -3.03 5.75 -8.12
N TYR A 61 -3.63 4.58 -8.37
CA TYR A 61 -4.89 4.50 -9.11
C TYR A 61 -6.09 4.97 -8.27
N ARG A 62 -6.09 4.72 -6.96
CA ARG A 62 -7.16 5.19 -6.05
C ARG A 62 -7.15 6.72 -5.92
N GLU A 63 -5.97 7.31 -5.76
CA GLU A 63 -5.78 8.75 -5.51
C GLU A 63 -5.52 9.57 -6.79
N HIS A 64 -5.58 8.93 -7.97
CA HIS A 64 -5.28 9.55 -9.27
C HIS A 64 -3.86 10.15 -9.43
N TYR A 65 -2.85 9.54 -8.80
CA TYR A 65 -1.44 9.90 -8.97
C TYR A 65 -0.83 9.26 -10.23
N LEU A 66 -1.33 9.70 -11.39
CA LEU A 66 -1.09 9.06 -12.69
C LEU A 66 -0.43 10.01 -13.67
N THR A 67 0.47 9.47 -14.50
CA THR A 67 1.01 10.20 -15.66
C THR A 67 -0.08 10.47 -16.70
N SER A 68 0.23 11.29 -17.70
CA SER A 68 -0.63 11.47 -18.89
C SER A 68 -0.90 10.17 -19.67
N GLN A 69 -0.09 9.13 -19.46
CA GLN A 69 -0.27 7.79 -20.02
C GLN A 69 -1.06 6.84 -19.10
N ASN A 70 -1.71 7.35 -18.05
CA ASN A 70 -2.48 6.57 -17.08
C ASN A 70 -1.65 5.51 -16.34
N LYS A 71 -0.36 5.80 -16.11
CA LYS A 71 0.57 4.93 -15.35
C LYS A 71 0.79 5.49 -13.94
N PRO A 72 0.82 4.64 -12.89
CA PRO A 72 1.21 5.02 -11.53
C PRO A 72 2.55 5.74 -11.51
N ASP A 73 2.62 6.89 -10.83
CA ASP A 73 3.83 7.68 -10.73
C ASP A 73 4.13 8.09 -9.28
N TRP A 74 5.26 7.62 -8.75
CA TRP A 74 5.72 7.93 -7.41
C TRP A 74 6.08 9.42 -7.24
N GLN A 75 6.49 10.11 -8.31
CA GLN A 75 6.82 11.53 -8.28
C GLN A 75 5.55 12.37 -8.15
N ILE A 76 4.48 11.99 -8.85
CA ILE A 76 3.16 12.62 -8.72
C ILE A 76 2.60 12.34 -7.33
N ALA A 77 2.68 11.09 -6.86
CA ALA A 77 2.29 10.75 -5.49
C ALA A 77 3.03 11.62 -4.46
N ARG A 78 4.34 11.80 -4.61
CA ARG A 78 5.14 12.70 -3.74
C ARG A 78 4.75 14.18 -3.86
N ALA A 79 4.25 14.63 -5.00
CA ALA A 79 3.85 16.03 -5.17
C ALA A 79 2.51 16.32 -4.45
N HIS A 80 1.60 15.36 -4.46
CA HIS A 80 0.20 15.50 -4.05
C HIS A 80 -0.16 14.88 -2.69
N ALA A 81 0.58 13.88 -2.21
CA ALA A 81 0.31 13.24 -0.93
C ALA A 81 0.46 14.24 0.24
N PRO A 82 -0.26 14.03 1.36
CA PRO A 82 -0.17 14.88 2.54
C PRO A 82 1.27 15.06 3.03
N LYS A 83 1.64 16.31 3.32
CA LYS A 83 3.01 16.70 3.71
C LYS A 83 3.07 16.92 5.20
N SER A 84 4.20 16.54 5.82
CA SER A 84 4.44 16.89 7.21
C SER A 84 4.60 18.41 7.37
N GLN A 85 4.19 18.93 8.52
CA GLN A 85 4.38 20.35 8.84
C GLN A 85 5.87 20.72 8.87
N ARG A 86 6.73 19.80 9.32
CA ARG A 86 8.19 20.00 9.35
C ARG A 86 8.77 20.13 7.95
N LEU A 87 8.34 19.30 7.01
CA LEU A 87 8.74 19.41 5.61
C LEU A 87 8.33 20.77 5.03
N ILE A 88 7.08 21.18 5.25
CA ILE A 88 6.55 22.47 4.78
C ILE A 88 7.39 23.63 5.35
N ALA A 89 7.72 23.59 6.65
CA ALA A 89 8.50 24.64 7.30
C ALA A 89 9.97 24.68 6.83
N SER A 90 10.57 23.53 6.57
CA SER A 90 11.98 23.43 6.14
C SER A 90 12.22 23.84 4.69
N GLY A 91 11.21 23.69 3.81
CA GLY A 91 11.36 23.89 2.37
C GLY A 91 12.24 22.83 1.68
N GLU A 92 12.59 21.75 2.36
CA GLU A 92 13.42 20.67 1.84
C GLU A 92 12.70 19.82 0.77
N ARG A 93 13.47 18.99 0.07
CA ARG A 93 12.91 17.96 -0.80
C ARG A 93 12.34 16.82 0.03
N GLY A 94 11.04 16.61 -0.06
CA GLY A 94 10.36 15.53 0.66
C GLY A 94 10.64 14.13 0.12
N GLN A 95 10.33 13.13 0.94
CA GLN A 95 10.38 11.71 0.62
C GLN A 95 9.02 11.08 0.85
N LEU A 96 8.58 10.26 -0.11
CA LEU A 96 7.32 9.53 -0.04
C LEU A 96 7.48 8.33 0.88
N GLU A 97 6.59 8.19 1.84
CA GLU A 97 6.67 7.20 2.89
C GLU A 97 5.24 6.72 3.24
N PRO A 98 4.99 5.41 3.43
CA PRO A 98 3.65 4.93 3.80
C PRO A 98 3.30 5.32 5.24
N LEU A 99 2.03 5.56 5.59
CA LEU A 99 1.68 5.82 7.00
C LEU A 99 1.94 4.60 7.89
N VAL A 100 1.46 3.44 7.44
CA VAL A 100 1.72 2.13 8.03
C VAL A 100 2.72 1.40 7.12
N PRO A 101 3.85 0.90 7.66
CA PRO A 101 4.81 0.13 6.88
C PRO A 101 4.14 -1.02 6.14
N TYR A 102 4.54 -1.27 4.88
CA TYR A 102 3.96 -2.32 4.04
C TYR A 102 4.06 -3.71 4.68
N SER A 103 5.16 -3.99 5.39
CA SER A 103 5.36 -5.19 6.21
C SER A 103 4.24 -5.36 7.26
N SER A 104 3.83 -4.29 7.94
CA SER A 104 2.75 -4.30 8.92
C SER A 104 1.39 -4.51 8.25
N VAL A 105 1.12 -3.88 7.10
CA VAL A 105 -0.10 -4.12 6.30
C VAL A 105 -0.21 -5.58 5.87
N ILE A 106 0.89 -6.17 5.36
CA ILE A 106 0.95 -7.59 5.02
C ILE A 106 0.74 -8.47 6.27
N GLY A 107 1.30 -8.08 7.42
CA GLY A 107 1.07 -8.76 8.69
C GLY A 107 -0.40 -8.79 9.11
N LEU A 108 -1.12 -7.68 8.93
CA LEU A 108 -2.56 -7.60 9.18
C LEU A 108 -3.35 -8.50 8.24
N LEU A 109 -3.05 -8.46 6.93
CA LEU A 109 -3.68 -9.34 5.93
C LEU A 109 -3.46 -10.81 6.28
N LYS A 110 -2.23 -11.18 6.66
CA LYS A 110 -1.88 -12.54 7.13
C LYS A 110 -2.68 -12.94 8.36
N SER A 111 -2.82 -12.04 9.34
CA SER A 111 -3.57 -12.34 10.56
C SER A 111 -5.03 -12.63 10.25
N LYS A 112 -5.68 -11.77 9.48
CA LYS A 112 -7.09 -11.96 9.10
C LYS A 112 -7.30 -13.23 8.26
N ALA A 113 -6.39 -13.54 7.33
CA ALA A 113 -6.46 -14.76 6.54
C ALA A 113 -6.37 -16.05 7.38
N ARG A 114 -5.75 -15.99 8.57
CA ARG A 114 -5.71 -17.13 9.52
C ARG A 114 -7.00 -17.28 10.30
N GLU A 115 -7.73 -16.18 10.52
CA GLU A 115 -9.03 -16.18 11.20
C GLU A 115 -10.14 -16.71 10.28
N GLY A 116 -9.97 -16.63 8.96
CA GLY A 116 -10.87 -17.19 7.97
C GLY A 116 -10.53 -16.76 6.55
N ALA A 117 -11.33 -17.23 5.59
CA ALA A 117 -11.20 -16.78 4.20
C ALA A 117 -11.54 -15.28 4.10
N LEU A 118 -10.55 -14.48 3.70
CA LEU A 118 -10.74 -13.07 3.38
C LEU A 118 -11.59 -12.95 2.11
N SER A 119 -12.63 -12.12 2.14
CA SER A 119 -13.31 -11.66 0.92
C SER A 119 -12.53 -10.52 0.25
N LEU A 120 -12.88 -10.20 -1.00
CA LEU A 120 -12.29 -9.06 -1.71
C LEU A 120 -12.59 -7.72 -0.98
N GLU A 121 -13.78 -7.60 -0.40
CA GLU A 121 -14.22 -6.42 0.38
C GLU A 121 -13.44 -6.28 1.69
N ASP A 122 -13.10 -7.39 2.36
CA ASP A 122 -12.26 -7.37 3.56
C ASP A 122 -10.85 -6.85 3.25
N VAL A 123 -10.29 -7.28 2.12
CA VAL A 123 -8.98 -6.82 1.65
C VAL A 123 -9.05 -5.34 1.33
N GLN A 124 -10.05 -4.91 0.54
CA GLN A 124 -10.23 -3.51 0.19
C GLN A 124 -10.35 -2.63 1.44
N SER A 125 -11.25 -3.00 2.37
CA SER A 125 -11.46 -2.26 3.61
C SER A 125 -10.19 -2.11 4.44
N LEU A 126 -9.34 -3.15 4.50
CA LEU A 126 -8.06 -3.10 5.19
C LEU A 126 -7.07 -2.17 4.47
N LEU A 127 -6.96 -2.26 3.15
CA LEU A 127 -6.07 -1.39 2.37
C LEU A 127 -6.52 0.08 2.43
N ASP A 128 -7.81 0.34 2.40
CA ASP A 128 -8.36 1.69 2.50
C ASP A 128 -8.18 2.30 3.89
N GLN A 129 -8.05 1.47 4.93
CA GLN A 129 -7.75 1.93 6.28
C GLN A 129 -6.26 2.16 6.55
N PHE A 130 -5.36 1.36 5.97
CA PHE A 130 -3.94 1.34 6.37
C PHE A 130 -2.96 1.73 5.26
N LEU A 131 -3.36 1.66 3.99
CA LEU A 131 -2.50 1.92 2.86
C LEU A 131 -2.63 3.38 2.39
N HIS A 132 -2.04 4.28 3.17
CA HIS A 132 -1.93 5.69 2.85
C HIS A 132 -0.47 6.09 2.69
N LEU A 133 -0.22 7.11 1.87
CA LEU A 133 1.11 7.65 1.64
C LEU A 133 1.19 9.09 2.17
N VAL A 134 2.35 9.46 2.68
CA VAL A 134 2.67 10.81 3.15
C VAL A 134 4.04 11.22 2.66
N VAL A 135 4.35 12.50 2.80
CA VAL A 135 5.64 13.07 2.42
C VAL A 135 6.29 13.73 3.62
N ILE A 136 7.52 13.28 3.93
CA ILE A 136 8.29 13.70 5.11
C ILE A 136 9.67 14.24 4.73
N CYS A 137 10.35 14.92 5.64
CA CYS A 137 11.75 15.34 5.44
C CYS A 137 12.75 14.26 5.91
N GLU A 138 14.04 14.44 5.57
CA GLU A 138 15.10 13.48 5.93
C GLU A 138 15.28 13.35 7.46
N ALA A 139 15.07 14.44 8.20
CA ALA A 139 15.16 14.42 9.66
C ALA A 139 14.07 13.54 10.30
N GLU A 140 12.86 13.53 9.73
CA GLU A 140 11.76 12.67 10.19
C GLU A 140 12.04 11.20 9.85
N LEU A 141 12.52 10.93 8.63
CA LEU A 141 12.92 9.59 8.24
C LEU A 141 14.03 9.03 9.14
N SER A 142 15.01 9.87 9.49
CA SER A 142 16.08 9.52 10.42
C SER A 142 15.54 9.25 11.83
N ALA A 143 14.58 10.05 12.30
CA ALA A 143 13.94 9.83 13.60
C ALA A 143 13.17 8.50 13.65
N LEU A 144 12.44 8.14 12.58
CA LEU A 144 11.78 6.83 12.47
C LEU A 144 12.78 5.68 12.56
N LYS A 145 13.91 5.79 11.84
CA LYS A 145 14.97 4.77 11.87
C LYS A 145 15.56 4.61 13.28
N LEU A 146 15.89 5.72 13.95
CA LEU A 146 16.44 5.70 15.31
C LEU A 146 15.45 5.12 16.32
N ALA A 147 14.15 5.33 16.14
CA ALA A 147 13.10 4.77 16.98
C ALA A 147 12.75 3.31 16.65
N GLY A 148 13.35 2.71 15.60
CA GLY A 148 13.01 1.35 15.15
C GLY A 148 11.65 1.25 14.43
N LEU A 149 11.11 2.38 13.96
CA LEU A 149 9.78 2.53 13.36
C LEU A 149 9.79 2.65 11.83
N SER A 150 10.95 2.47 11.19
CA SER A 150 11.07 2.54 9.73
C SER A 150 10.27 1.44 9.04
N ALA A 151 10.37 0.21 9.55
CA ALA A 151 9.73 -0.98 8.98
C ALA A 151 8.66 -1.61 9.90
N ASN A 152 8.34 -0.97 11.03
CA ASN A 152 7.42 -1.52 12.02
C ASN A 152 6.51 -0.44 12.61
N MET A 153 5.27 -0.81 12.91
CA MET A 153 4.45 -0.06 13.84
C MET A 153 4.88 -0.29 15.29
N PRO A 154 4.59 0.65 16.21
CA PRO A 154 4.86 0.47 17.63
C PRO A 154 4.18 -0.78 18.22
N PRO A 155 4.78 -1.48 19.21
CA PRO A 155 4.23 -2.74 19.72
C PRO A 155 2.80 -2.68 20.28
N ASN A 156 2.40 -1.54 20.84
CA ASN A 156 1.04 -1.31 21.33
C ASN A 156 0.01 -1.19 20.20
N TRP A 157 0.42 -0.78 19.00
CA TRP A 157 -0.47 -0.64 17.85
C TRP A 157 -1.09 -1.98 17.45
N TYR A 158 -0.31 -3.06 17.42
CA TYR A 158 -0.80 -4.41 17.06
C TYR A 158 -1.87 -4.96 18.03
N ARG A 159 -1.92 -4.45 19.27
CA ARG A 159 -2.89 -4.86 20.30
C ARG A 159 -4.07 -3.89 20.44
N SER A 160 -4.03 -2.76 19.76
CA SER A 160 -5.07 -1.73 19.85
C SER A 160 -6.32 -2.18 19.09
N LEU A 161 -7.50 -1.96 19.68
CA LEU A 161 -8.77 -2.07 18.96
C LEU A 161 -8.96 -0.93 17.95
N ASN A 162 -8.35 0.22 18.22
CA ASN A 162 -8.34 1.37 17.33
C ASN A 162 -6.92 1.57 16.80
N GLN A 163 -6.60 0.87 15.71
CA GLN A 163 -5.31 0.95 15.04
C GLN A 163 -5.23 2.24 14.23
N LYS A 164 -4.76 3.32 14.85
CA LYS A 164 -4.60 4.60 14.17
C LYS A 164 -3.37 4.56 13.23
N PRO A 165 -3.49 4.86 11.92
CA PRO A 165 -2.37 4.77 10.97
C PRO A 165 -1.20 5.73 11.26
N SER A 166 -1.47 6.89 11.85
CA SER A 166 -0.48 7.95 12.09
C SER A 166 0.40 7.75 13.33
N VAL A 167 0.15 6.73 14.15
CA VAL A 167 0.77 6.58 15.49
C VAL A 167 2.30 6.57 15.45
N ARG A 168 2.93 5.98 14.42
CA ARG A 168 4.40 5.94 14.34
C ARG A 168 5.02 7.33 14.12
N PHE A 169 4.29 8.22 13.44
CA PHE A 169 4.72 9.60 13.21
C PHE A 169 4.47 10.47 14.43
N GLU A 170 3.36 10.24 15.15
CA GLU A 170 3.08 10.90 16.42
C GLU A 170 4.20 10.64 17.45
N GLN A 171 4.78 9.44 17.47
CA GLN A 171 5.89 9.10 18.37
C GLN A 171 7.18 9.90 18.12
N ILE A 172 7.36 10.44 16.90
CA ILE A 172 8.51 11.29 16.56
C ILE A 172 8.13 12.78 16.49
N GLY A 173 6.92 13.14 16.95
CA GLY A 173 6.42 14.51 16.93
C GLY A 173 6.14 15.05 15.53
N SER A 174 5.78 14.19 14.58
CA SER A 174 5.42 14.57 13.21
C SER A 174 3.91 14.68 13.05
N GLU A 175 3.48 15.79 12.44
CA GLU A 175 2.09 16.09 12.12
C GLU A 175 1.95 16.36 10.61
N PHE A 176 0.81 15.99 10.03
CA PHE A 176 0.53 16.14 8.61
C PHE A 176 -0.57 17.16 8.36
N ARG A 177 -0.41 17.97 7.32
CA ARG A 177 -1.48 18.84 6.82
C ARG A 177 -2.41 18.04 5.91
N ASP A 178 -3.72 18.28 6.02
CA ASP A 178 -4.77 17.69 5.16
C ASP A 178 -4.85 16.16 5.23
N LEU A 179 -4.43 15.57 6.35
CA LEU A 179 -4.55 14.13 6.56
C LEU A 179 -5.98 13.78 6.99
N SER A 180 -6.80 13.39 6.01
CA SER A 180 -8.16 12.89 6.21
C SER A 180 -8.14 11.36 6.25
N ILE A 181 -7.95 10.79 7.45
CA ILE A 181 -8.02 9.34 7.72
C ILE A 181 -8.90 9.06 8.93
#